data_AF-A0A9W8PHK4-F1
#
_entry.id   AF-A0A9W8PHK4-F1
#
_cell.length_a   1.000
_cell.length_b   1.000
_cell.length_c   1.000
_cell.angle_alpha   90.00
_cell.angle_beta   90.00
_cell.angle_gamma   90.00
#
_symmetry.space_group_name_H-M   'P 1'
#
loop_
_entity.id
_entity.type
_entity.pdbx_description
1 polymer ?
#
loop_
_entity_poly.entity_id
_entity_poly.type
_entity_poly.pdbx_seq_one_letter_code
_entity_poly.pdbx_strand_id
1 'polypeptide(L)'
;MNKKNFDPTQHRLEYLLRHVDYEPSIADYRSLAEVIDAIAKTAVNFAIIGEIDGATRLLETLVNRGVDPFEHCKFEYPFLKPCMYFAWDAASSWPSWIPEEERTEEKLLELEEKAREPWLERFSEEWEVTEETAAKALDMAYNGLTTDLPDWNGTLAGQVFMAQKLHEEGEFSYSASPNGPMAARYMKIAMWWRHGIFQFLYLQLYRTAGLMIAFDIYIRLNQDTQSRELLDNICERINAYEMIEQLACSRLVWSKVILEPQQPMLEMLNIHPAKVRPAVSRAVQMAEHRLDNGPRRRYAKKSIQELVHIISKNTFENCPYDDLDIYRPDDNPRLRPDNPDGLLRPGCSPSKIKALEKRLKTTLPDEYKEFLSATDGLEAIWDGQCAVHYLRSATEVQWEHVDFLDGNAIPLLREEPQLQAGKGLDWPVIEELHCISLSGGSSHDEASASVLLLGPEHVQPAKDYFFSVYEEKNEAERRELEIIVQETYGSMEAFRDLESVIVVWTAWNFTFYPFKGARDFLESMAETSVQKSLYWSYVFEPRFRRLRKQSEQDDEEDT
;
A
#
# COMPACT_ATOMS: atom_id res chain seq x y z
N MET A 1 -4.38 24.01 5.33
CA MET A 1 -3.29 23.96 4.32
C MET A 1 -2.49 25.27 4.33
N ASN A 2 -1.24 25.25 4.81
CA ASN A 2 -0.37 26.44 4.86
C ASN A 2 0.28 26.66 3.47
N LYS A 3 -0.31 27.54 2.65
CA LYS A 3 0.06 27.87 1.25
C LYS A 3 1.38 28.65 1.07
N LYS A 4 2.46 28.33 1.78
CA LYS A 4 3.75 29.03 1.59
C LYS A 4 4.86 28.05 1.25
N ASN A 5 5.23 28.03 -0.04
CA ASN A 5 6.28 27.24 -0.73
C ASN A 5 5.84 25.96 -1.47
N PHE A 6 4.67 25.95 -2.12
CA PHE A 6 4.35 24.89 -3.09
C PHE A 6 4.78 25.33 -4.50
N ASP A 7 5.87 24.76 -5.00
CA ASP A 7 6.15 24.71 -6.44
C ASP A 7 5.62 23.37 -6.97
N PRO A 8 4.43 23.34 -7.60
CA PRO A 8 3.84 22.10 -8.10
C PRO A 8 4.71 21.38 -9.14
N THR A 9 5.75 22.03 -9.67
CA THR A 9 6.62 21.46 -10.69
C THR A 9 7.82 20.67 -10.13
N GLN A 10 8.25 20.91 -8.88
CA GLN A 10 9.39 20.18 -8.29
C GLN A 10 9.04 18.75 -7.86
N HIS A 11 7.76 18.44 -7.75
CA HIS A 11 7.31 17.24 -7.07
C HIS A 11 7.06 16.02 -7.97
N ARG A 12 6.98 16.19 -9.29
CA ARG A 12 6.64 15.07 -10.20
C ARG A 12 7.74 14.02 -10.26
N LEU A 13 9.00 14.45 -10.38
CA LEU A 13 10.14 13.52 -10.31
C LEU A 13 10.23 12.84 -8.95
N GLU A 14 9.95 13.58 -7.88
CA GLU A 14 9.94 13.03 -6.52
C GLU A 14 8.90 11.92 -6.37
N TYR A 15 7.69 12.12 -6.90
CA TYR A 15 6.65 11.08 -6.93
C TYR A 15 7.06 9.84 -7.74
N LEU A 16 7.69 10.05 -8.90
CA LEU A 16 8.21 8.95 -9.73
C LEU A 16 9.32 8.15 -9.02
N LEU A 17 10.07 8.80 -8.13
CA LEU A 17 11.16 8.22 -7.35
C LEU A 17 10.76 7.90 -5.91
N ARG A 18 9.47 7.86 -5.58
CA ARG A 18 8.99 7.65 -4.21
C ARG A 18 9.50 6.38 -3.52
N HIS A 19 9.80 5.33 -4.28
CA HIS A 19 10.35 4.07 -3.75
C HIS A 19 11.90 4.07 -3.64
N VAL A 20 12.56 5.12 -4.15
CA VAL A 20 14.02 5.23 -4.21
C VAL A 20 14.50 6.31 -3.24
N ASP A 21 13.94 7.50 -3.33
CA ASP A 21 14.45 8.69 -2.62
C ASP A 21 13.72 8.97 -1.29
N TYR A 22 12.58 8.30 -1.03
CA TYR A 22 11.83 8.46 0.22
C TYR A 22 11.91 7.23 1.09
N GLU A 23 11.95 7.45 2.41
CA GLU A 23 12.06 6.40 3.41
C GLU A 23 10.68 6.01 3.95
N PRO A 24 10.41 4.71 4.16
CA PRO A 24 11.22 3.56 3.76
C PRO A 24 11.32 3.37 2.24
N SER A 25 12.54 3.08 1.76
CA SER A 25 12.86 2.88 0.33
C SER A 25 12.95 1.39 -0.02
N ILE A 26 13.21 1.06 -1.30
CA ILE A 26 13.52 -0.31 -1.76
C ILE A 26 14.58 -0.99 -0.88
N ALA A 27 15.59 -0.24 -0.42
CA ALA A 27 16.61 -0.79 0.47
C ALA A 27 16.07 -1.25 1.83
N ASP A 28 14.98 -0.66 2.31
CA ASP A 28 14.47 -0.84 3.67
C ASP A 28 13.36 -1.92 3.74
N TYR A 29 12.66 -2.20 2.63
CA TYR A 29 11.54 -3.16 2.60
C TYR A 29 11.95 -4.56 3.05
N ARG A 30 11.18 -5.12 4.00
CA ARG A 30 11.58 -6.31 4.74
C ARG A 30 11.28 -7.59 3.99
N SER A 31 10.28 -7.57 3.12
CA SER A 31 9.83 -8.74 2.39
C SER A 31 10.11 -8.61 0.89
N LEU A 32 10.27 -9.75 0.22
CA LEU A 32 10.63 -9.78 -1.20
C LEU A 32 9.51 -9.26 -2.09
N ALA A 33 8.23 -9.52 -1.80
CA ALA A 33 7.13 -9.00 -2.61
C ALA A 33 7.06 -7.47 -2.56
N GLU A 34 7.29 -6.84 -1.39
CA GLU A 34 7.40 -5.37 -1.29
C GLU A 34 8.53 -4.83 -2.17
N VAL A 35 9.68 -5.51 -2.21
CA VAL A 35 10.82 -5.14 -3.06
C VAL A 35 10.47 -5.29 -4.54
N ILE A 36 9.83 -6.40 -4.94
CA ILE A 36 9.41 -6.65 -6.32
C ILE A 36 8.39 -5.61 -6.78
N ASP A 37 7.35 -5.34 -5.99
CA ASP A 37 6.32 -4.35 -6.27
C ASP A 37 6.93 -2.94 -6.43
N ALA A 38 7.84 -2.56 -5.55
CA ALA A 38 8.54 -1.29 -5.63
C ALA A 38 9.47 -1.17 -6.85
N ILE A 39 10.17 -2.25 -7.21
CA ILE A 39 10.97 -2.34 -8.44
C ILE A 39 10.07 -2.20 -9.66
N ALA A 40 8.94 -2.92 -9.71
CA ALA A 40 7.98 -2.89 -10.80
C ALA A 40 7.39 -1.49 -11.00
N LYS A 41 6.89 -0.86 -9.93
CA LYS A 41 6.37 0.52 -9.95
C LYS A 41 7.42 1.52 -10.40
N THR A 42 8.66 1.38 -9.92
CA THR A 42 9.76 2.26 -10.32
C THR A 42 10.15 2.06 -11.79
N ALA A 43 10.12 0.82 -12.30
CA ALA A 43 10.35 0.53 -13.71
C ALA A 43 9.28 1.15 -14.62
N VAL A 44 8.00 1.03 -14.25
CA VAL A 44 6.89 1.70 -14.94
C VAL A 44 7.08 3.23 -14.94
N ASN A 45 7.44 3.81 -13.80
CA ASN A 45 7.72 5.24 -13.68
C ASN A 45 8.91 5.71 -14.53
N PHE A 46 9.94 4.89 -14.73
CA PHE A 46 11.04 5.21 -15.63
C PHE A 46 10.64 5.08 -17.10
N ALA A 47 9.90 4.04 -17.45
CA ALA A 47 9.45 3.80 -18.80
C ALA A 47 8.54 4.95 -19.30
N ILE A 48 7.60 5.43 -18.46
CA ILE A 48 6.67 6.51 -18.83
C ILE A 48 7.35 7.85 -19.13
N ILE A 49 8.56 8.07 -18.59
CA ILE A 49 9.37 9.27 -18.88
C ILE A 49 10.41 9.02 -19.98
N GLY A 50 10.32 7.89 -20.69
CA GLY A 50 11.16 7.54 -21.84
C GLY A 50 12.45 6.78 -21.52
N GLU A 51 12.72 6.41 -20.27
CA GLU A 51 13.93 5.66 -19.88
C GLU A 51 13.72 4.14 -19.92
N ILE A 52 13.45 3.62 -21.11
CA ILE A 52 13.15 2.20 -21.32
C ILE A 52 14.34 1.31 -20.93
N ASP A 53 15.56 1.69 -21.30
CA ASP A 53 16.77 0.95 -20.93
C ASP A 53 16.94 0.93 -19.40
N GLY A 54 16.64 2.04 -18.72
CA GLY A 54 16.71 2.14 -17.27
C GLY A 54 15.68 1.26 -16.56
N ALA A 55 14.44 1.29 -17.04
CA ALA A 55 13.36 0.42 -16.56
C ALA A 55 13.70 -1.06 -16.78
N THR A 56 14.19 -1.41 -17.96
CA THR A 56 14.58 -2.79 -18.32
C THR A 56 15.70 -3.29 -17.42
N ARG A 57 16.75 -2.50 -17.22
CA ARG A 57 17.86 -2.83 -16.31
C ARG A 57 17.41 -3.03 -14.87
N LEU A 58 16.40 -2.29 -14.42
CA LEU A 58 15.85 -2.46 -13.08
C LEU A 58 15.10 -3.80 -12.96
N LEU A 59 14.34 -4.22 -13.98
CA LEU A 59 13.71 -5.55 -13.98
C LEU A 59 14.72 -6.69 -14.14
N GLU A 60 15.81 -6.47 -14.87
CA GLU A 60 16.91 -7.43 -14.98
C GLU A 60 17.54 -7.77 -13.62
N THR A 61 17.46 -6.88 -12.62
CA THR A 61 17.94 -7.22 -11.27
C THR A 61 17.15 -8.39 -10.66
N LEU A 62 15.87 -8.53 -11.00
CA LEU A 62 15.02 -9.65 -10.58
C LEU A 62 15.28 -10.89 -11.45
N VAL A 63 15.25 -10.73 -12.77
CA VAL A 63 15.42 -11.83 -13.74
C VAL A 63 16.76 -12.54 -13.55
N ASN A 64 17.85 -11.80 -13.33
CA ASN A 64 19.18 -12.36 -13.11
C ASN A 64 19.27 -13.22 -11.82
N ARG A 65 18.28 -13.12 -10.93
CA ARG A 65 18.16 -13.91 -9.69
C ARG A 65 17.07 -14.98 -9.78
N GLY A 66 16.54 -15.23 -10.98
CA GLY A 66 15.51 -16.25 -11.22
C GLY A 66 14.11 -15.85 -10.79
N VAL A 67 13.88 -14.57 -10.53
CA VAL A 67 12.55 -14.02 -10.19
C VAL A 67 11.92 -13.49 -11.47
N ASP A 68 10.78 -14.07 -11.86
CA ASP A 68 9.97 -13.53 -12.96
C ASP A 68 9.10 -12.38 -12.44
N PRO A 69 9.38 -11.12 -12.83
CA PRO A 69 8.61 -9.99 -12.32
C PRO A 69 7.16 -9.99 -12.80
N PHE A 70 6.85 -10.60 -13.95
CA PHE A 70 5.50 -10.58 -14.50
C PHE A 70 4.59 -11.60 -13.82
N GLU A 71 5.11 -12.78 -13.47
CA GLU A 71 4.33 -13.76 -12.71
C GLU A 71 4.09 -13.28 -11.28
N HIS A 72 5.09 -12.67 -10.63
CA HIS A 72 4.89 -12.06 -9.30
C HIS A 72 3.87 -10.91 -9.31
N CYS A 73 3.96 -10.00 -10.28
CA CYS A 73 3.08 -8.84 -10.35
C CYS A 73 1.72 -9.13 -11.01
N LYS A 74 1.47 -10.33 -11.52
CA LYS A 74 0.29 -10.67 -12.34
C LYS A 74 -1.05 -10.25 -11.75
N PHE A 75 -1.20 -10.36 -10.42
CA PHE A 75 -2.45 -10.05 -9.73
C PHE A 75 -2.38 -8.73 -8.96
N GLU A 76 -1.26 -8.46 -8.29
CA GLU A 76 -1.09 -7.28 -7.43
C GLU A 76 -0.80 -6.01 -8.23
N TYR A 77 -0.05 -6.13 -9.34
CA TYR A 77 0.34 -5.01 -10.18
C TYR A 77 0.36 -5.38 -11.68
N PRO A 78 -0.82 -5.68 -12.27
CA PRO A 78 -0.92 -6.21 -13.64
C PRO A 78 -0.53 -5.22 -14.74
N PHE A 79 -0.23 -3.98 -14.39
CA PHE A 79 0.18 -2.92 -15.32
C PHE A 79 1.62 -3.05 -15.78
N LEU A 80 2.47 -3.81 -15.06
CA LEU A 80 3.88 -3.96 -15.39
C LEU A 80 4.08 -4.57 -16.79
N LYS A 81 3.41 -5.70 -17.06
CA LYS A 81 3.54 -6.41 -18.34
C LYS A 81 3.13 -5.54 -19.55
N PRO A 82 1.92 -4.97 -19.62
CA PRO A 82 1.53 -4.12 -20.75
C PRO A 82 2.46 -2.91 -20.91
N CYS A 83 2.80 -2.21 -19.82
CA CYS A 83 3.72 -1.08 -19.85
C CYS A 83 5.04 -1.44 -20.55
N MET A 84 5.73 -2.47 -20.07
CA MET A 84 7.06 -2.83 -20.58
C MET A 84 7.00 -3.41 -22.00
N TYR A 85 5.98 -4.21 -22.32
CA TYR A 85 5.84 -4.80 -23.65
C TYR A 85 5.58 -3.72 -24.71
N PHE A 86 4.71 -2.75 -24.43
CA PHE A 86 4.46 -1.65 -25.35
C PHE A 86 5.65 -0.72 -25.46
N ALA A 87 6.38 -0.48 -24.37
CA ALA A 87 7.62 0.28 -24.39
C ALA A 87 8.68 -0.39 -25.29
N TRP A 88 8.93 -1.69 -25.13
CA TRP A 88 9.90 -2.43 -25.93
C TRP A 88 9.51 -2.56 -27.39
N ASP A 89 8.21 -2.74 -27.68
CA ASP A 89 7.68 -2.72 -29.04
C ASP A 89 7.96 -1.37 -29.72
N ALA A 90 7.54 -0.29 -29.07
CA ALA A 90 7.66 1.06 -29.62
C ALA A 90 9.12 1.52 -29.78
N ALA A 91 10.03 1.09 -28.90
CA ALA A 91 11.46 1.35 -29.00
C ALA A 91 12.23 0.33 -29.86
N SER A 92 11.59 -0.76 -30.29
CA SER A 92 12.24 -1.90 -30.93
C SER A 92 13.42 -2.46 -30.11
N SER A 93 13.30 -2.45 -28.79
CA SER A 93 14.39 -2.72 -27.83
C SER A 93 14.03 -3.86 -26.87
N TRP A 94 13.59 -4.98 -27.42
CA TRP A 94 13.18 -6.15 -26.64
C TRP A 94 14.35 -6.81 -25.90
N PRO A 95 14.22 -7.11 -24.59
CA PRO A 95 15.22 -7.88 -23.87
C PRO A 95 15.28 -9.33 -24.36
N SER A 96 16.45 -9.96 -24.24
CA SER A 96 16.68 -11.33 -24.73
C SER A 96 15.91 -12.41 -23.97
N TRP A 97 15.47 -12.11 -22.75
CA TRP A 97 14.74 -13.05 -21.89
C TRP A 97 13.23 -13.09 -22.16
N ILE A 98 12.73 -12.20 -23.03
CA ILE A 98 11.35 -12.27 -23.53
C ILE A 98 11.31 -13.17 -24.76
N PRO A 99 10.47 -14.20 -24.84
CA PRO A 99 10.38 -15.07 -26.02
C PRO A 99 9.89 -14.32 -27.27
N GLU A 100 10.28 -14.73 -28.47
CA GLU A 100 9.84 -14.08 -29.73
C GLU A 100 8.34 -14.28 -29.99
N GLU A 101 7.79 -15.41 -29.58
CA GLU A 101 6.38 -15.76 -29.69
C GLU A 101 5.45 -14.84 -28.90
N GLU A 102 5.95 -14.14 -27.88
CA GLU A 102 5.19 -13.16 -27.10
C GLU A 102 5.22 -11.75 -27.70
N ARG A 103 6.03 -11.52 -28.75
CA ARG A 103 6.24 -10.19 -29.36
C ARG A 103 5.38 -9.96 -30.61
N THR A 104 4.46 -10.87 -30.89
CA THR A 104 3.63 -10.80 -32.11
C THR A 104 2.56 -9.73 -31.99
N GLU A 105 2.14 -9.17 -33.12
CA GLU A 105 1.06 -8.18 -33.17
C GLU A 105 -0.23 -8.68 -32.50
N GLU A 106 -0.58 -9.95 -32.74
CA GLU A 106 -1.74 -10.59 -32.11
C GLU A 106 -1.64 -10.59 -30.57
N LYS A 107 -0.46 -10.93 -30.02
CA LYS A 107 -0.25 -10.92 -28.56
C LYS A 107 -0.25 -9.53 -27.96
N LEU A 108 0.27 -8.54 -28.69
CA LEU A 108 0.25 -7.15 -28.24
C LEU A 108 -1.18 -6.58 -28.24
N LEU A 109 -2.01 -6.95 -29.22
CA LEU A 109 -3.42 -6.57 -29.25
C LEU A 109 -4.22 -7.25 -28.13
N GLU A 110 -4.05 -8.55 -27.92
CA GLU A 110 -4.65 -9.27 -26.78
C GLU A 110 -4.26 -8.63 -25.43
N LEU A 111 -2.99 -8.23 -25.30
CA LEU A 111 -2.48 -7.58 -24.10
C LEU A 111 -3.09 -6.19 -23.91
N GLU A 112 -3.23 -5.40 -24.98
CA GLU A 112 -3.86 -4.08 -24.93
C GLU A 112 -5.34 -4.18 -24.54
N GLU A 113 -6.09 -5.14 -25.09
CA GLU A 113 -7.49 -5.36 -24.69
C GLU A 113 -7.60 -5.66 -23.19
N LYS A 114 -6.79 -6.57 -22.67
CA LYS A 114 -6.77 -6.92 -21.24
C LYS A 114 -6.30 -5.76 -20.35
N ALA A 115 -5.31 -5.01 -20.81
CA ALA A 115 -4.78 -3.87 -20.06
C ALA A 115 -5.81 -2.74 -19.90
N ARG A 116 -6.82 -2.69 -20.78
CA ARG A 116 -7.91 -1.72 -20.74
C ARG A 116 -9.07 -2.15 -19.83
N GLU A 117 -9.27 -3.43 -19.57
CA GLU A 117 -10.38 -3.91 -18.71
C GLU A 117 -10.53 -3.13 -17.40
N PRO A 118 -9.45 -2.82 -16.64
CA PRO A 118 -9.59 -2.17 -15.35
C PRO A 118 -10.16 -0.76 -15.39
N TRP A 119 -9.91 0.04 -16.44
CA TRP A 119 -10.54 1.35 -16.54
C TRP A 119 -11.93 1.27 -17.17
N LEU A 120 -12.20 0.26 -18.01
CA LEU A 120 -13.48 0.11 -18.70
C LEU A 120 -14.56 -0.40 -17.74
N GLU A 121 -14.20 -1.19 -16.73
CA GLU A 121 -15.13 -1.64 -15.68
C GLU A 121 -15.80 -0.47 -14.92
N ARG A 122 -15.22 0.73 -15.00
CA ARG A 122 -15.69 1.95 -14.30
C ARG A 122 -16.62 2.80 -15.15
N PHE A 123 -16.71 2.52 -16.44
CA PHE A 123 -17.49 3.29 -17.39
C PHE A 123 -18.79 2.54 -17.70
N SER A 124 -19.93 3.21 -17.60
CA SER A 124 -21.25 2.60 -17.78
C SER A 124 -21.61 2.37 -19.26
N GLU A 125 -20.88 3.01 -20.17
CA GLU A 125 -21.15 2.94 -21.59
C GLU A 125 -20.27 1.90 -22.28
N GLU A 126 -20.74 1.40 -23.42
CA GLU A 126 -19.92 0.58 -24.30
C GLU A 126 -18.73 1.39 -24.83
N TRP A 127 -17.55 0.77 -24.83
CA TRP A 127 -16.36 1.40 -25.38
C TRP A 127 -16.41 1.35 -26.90
N GLU A 128 -16.50 2.53 -27.52
CA GLU A 128 -16.43 2.72 -28.95
C GLU A 128 -15.48 3.87 -29.28
N VAL A 129 -14.78 3.80 -30.41
CA VAL A 129 -13.88 4.87 -30.88
C VAL A 129 -14.71 5.97 -31.54
N THR A 130 -15.39 6.78 -30.71
CA THR A 130 -16.24 7.90 -31.17
C THR A 130 -16.05 9.14 -30.30
N GLU A 131 -16.29 10.33 -30.87
CA GLU A 131 -16.27 11.58 -30.11
C GLU A 131 -17.32 11.62 -29.00
N GLU A 132 -18.48 10.98 -29.22
CA GLU A 132 -19.53 10.89 -28.21
C GLU A 132 -19.05 10.09 -27.00
N THR A 133 -18.45 8.92 -27.21
CA THR A 133 -17.89 8.09 -26.12
C THR A 133 -16.79 8.84 -25.37
N ALA A 134 -15.92 9.56 -26.07
CA ALA A 134 -14.89 10.39 -25.43
C ALA A 134 -15.50 11.53 -24.60
N ALA A 135 -16.54 12.21 -25.10
CA ALA A 135 -17.22 13.27 -24.37
C ALA A 135 -17.91 12.74 -23.09
N LYS A 136 -18.56 11.58 -23.17
CA LYS A 136 -19.15 10.91 -22.00
C LYS A 136 -18.08 10.50 -20.97
N ALA A 137 -16.94 10.00 -21.42
CA ALA A 137 -15.83 9.65 -20.54
C ALA A 137 -15.22 10.89 -19.84
N LEU A 138 -15.13 12.02 -20.54
CA LEU A 138 -14.75 13.30 -19.91
C LEU A 138 -15.79 13.79 -18.91
N ASP A 139 -17.08 13.66 -19.23
CA ASP A 139 -18.14 14.02 -18.29
C ASP A 139 -18.08 13.15 -17.03
N MET A 140 -17.81 11.84 -17.15
CA MET A 140 -17.52 11.00 -15.98
C MET A 140 -16.31 11.50 -15.19
N ALA A 141 -15.25 11.94 -15.86
CA ALA A 141 -14.03 12.38 -15.20
C ALA A 141 -14.22 13.67 -14.37
N TYR A 142 -15.10 14.57 -14.81
CA TYR A 142 -15.33 15.86 -14.18
C TYR A 142 -16.57 15.91 -13.30
N ASN A 143 -17.63 15.21 -13.71
CA ASN A 143 -18.98 15.26 -13.12
C ASN A 143 -19.48 13.87 -12.67
N GLY A 144 -18.61 12.86 -12.62
CA GLY A 144 -18.95 11.52 -12.13
C GLY A 144 -19.05 11.45 -10.61
N LEU A 145 -18.51 10.38 -10.02
CA LEU A 145 -18.59 10.15 -8.57
C LEU A 145 -18.13 11.35 -7.73
N THR A 146 -19.00 11.75 -6.81
CA THR A 146 -18.78 12.84 -5.86
C THR A 146 -18.00 12.36 -4.64
N THR A 147 -17.32 13.30 -3.97
CA THR A 147 -16.44 12.99 -2.84
C THR A 147 -17.15 12.41 -1.64
N ASP A 148 -18.39 12.85 -1.40
CA ASP A 148 -19.11 12.59 -0.17
C ASP A 148 -20.37 11.78 -0.47
N LEU A 149 -20.43 10.57 0.09
CA LEU A 149 -21.70 9.88 0.23
C LEU A 149 -22.48 10.49 1.40
N PRO A 150 -23.79 10.77 1.26
CA PRO A 150 -24.60 11.21 2.38
C PRO A 150 -24.59 10.16 3.49
N ASP A 151 -24.31 10.58 4.73
CA ASP A 151 -24.38 9.68 5.87
C ASP A 151 -25.84 9.30 6.12
N TRP A 152 -26.16 8.05 5.81
CA TRP A 152 -27.51 7.53 5.96
C TRP A 152 -27.55 6.62 7.17
N ASN A 153 -28.20 7.09 8.24
CA ASN A 153 -28.42 6.40 9.51
C ASN A 153 -27.18 5.88 10.26
N GLY A 154 -25.98 6.28 9.84
CA GLY A 154 -24.71 5.90 10.48
C GLY A 154 -24.23 4.48 10.16
N THR A 155 -24.95 3.70 9.34
CA THR A 155 -24.57 2.29 9.05
C THR A 155 -23.97 2.09 7.66
N LEU A 156 -23.08 1.12 7.54
CA LEU A 156 -22.55 0.65 6.25
C LEU A 156 -23.69 0.23 5.29
N ALA A 157 -24.68 -0.50 5.81
CA ALA A 157 -25.84 -0.94 5.02
C ALA A 157 -26.63 0.26 4.46
N GLY A 158 -26.72 1.35 5.24
CA GLY A 158 -27.32 2.60 4.80
C GLY A 158 -26.56 3.25 3.64
N GLN A 159 -25.23 3.31 3.72
CA GLN A 159 -24.39 3.89 2.67
C GLN A 159 -24.43 3.08 1.37
N VAL A 160 -24.35 1.75 1.46
CA VAL A 160 -24.47 0.87 0.29
C VAL A 160 -25.83 1.04 -0.38
N PHE A 161 -26.91 1.07 0.40
CA PHE A 161 -28.25 1.32 -0.13
C PHE A 161 -28.36 2.68 -0.82
N MET A 162 -27.81 3.73 -0.21
CA MET A 162 -27.84 5.08 -0.79
C MET A 162 -27.03 5.18 -2.07
N ALA A 163 -25.82 4.62 -2.13
CA ALA A 163 -25.03 4.59 -3.35
C ALA A 163 -25.78 3.86 -4.48
N GLN A 164 -26.47 2.76 -4.17
CA GLN A 164 -27.29 2.06 -5.16
C GLN A 164 -28.44 2.93 -5.66
N LYS A 165 -29.14 3.59 -4.74
CA LYS A 165 -30.24 4.49 -5.06
C LYS A 165 -29.79 5.66 -5.93
N LEU A 166 -28.70 6.34 -5.57
CA LEU A 166 -28.13 7.47 -6.33
C LEU A 166 -27.73 7.03 -7.74
N HIS A 167 -27.17 5.83 -7.89
CA HIS A 167 -26.88 5.27 -9.21
C HIS A 167 -28.15 5.03 -10.04
N GLU A 168 -29.19 4.44 -9.45
CA GLU A 168 -30.49 4.22 -10.12
C GLU A 168 -31.19 5.53 -10.51
N GLU A 169 -30.95 6.59 -9.76
CA GLU A 169 -31.46 7.95 -10.03
C GLU A 169 -30.60 8.72 -11.07
N GLY A 170 -29.45 8.18 -11.47
CA GLY A 170 -28.54 8.79 -12.46
C GLY A 170 -27.65 9.91 -11.91
N GLU A 171 -27.42 9.94 -10.60
CA GLU A 171 -26.65 11.00 -9.90
C GLU A 171 -25.13 10.81 -10.04
N PHE A 172 -24.68 9.58 -10.27
CA PHE A 172 -23.36 9.37 -10.84
C PHE A 172 -23.57 9.42 -12.34
N SER A 173 -22.84 10.30 -13.04
CA SER A 173 -22.82 10.37 -14.52
C SER A 173 -22.43 9.01 -15.14
N TYR A 174 -21.72 8.92 -16.26
CA TYR A 174 -21.35 7.67 -16.94
C TYR A 174 -20.42 6.72 -16.14
N SER A 175 -20.36 6.84 -14.80
CA SER A 175 -19.77 5.89 -13.87
C SER A 175 -20.60 4.62 -13.76
N ALA A 176 -19.96 3.47 -13.91
CA ALA A 176 -20.54 2.18 -13.55
C ALA A 176 -20.93 2.14 -12.07
N SER A 177 -21.91 1.30 -11.72
CA SER A 177 -22.42 1.18 -10.35
C SER A 177 -21.27 1.03 -9.34
N PRO A 178 -21.16 1.92 -8.34
CA PRO A 178 -20.15 1.80 -7.28
C PRO A 178 -20.30 0.57 -6.39
N ASN A 179 -21.48 -0.06 -6.44
CA ASN A 179 -21.76 -1.33 -5.77
C ASN A 179 -21.63 -2.54 -6.72
N GLY A 180 -21.29 -2.29 -7.98
CA GLY A 180 -21.04 -3.31 -8.98
C GLY A 180 -19.79 -4.15 -8.67
N PRO A 181 -19.60 -5.23 -9.45
CA PRO A 181 -18.39 -6.03 -9.36
C PRO A 181 -17.15 -5.18 -9.67
N MET A 182 -16.06 -5.44 -8.96
CA MET A 182 -14.75 -4.83 -9.19
C MET A 182 -13.67 -5.88 -9.08
N ALA A 183 -12.54 -5.68 -9.76
CA ALA A 183 -11.37 -6.54 -9.57
C ALA A 183 -10.96 -6.58 -8.08
N ALA A 184 -10.59 -7.78 -7.61
CA ALA A 184 -10.28 -8.03 -6.19
C ALA A 184 -9.21 -7.08 -5.62
N ARG A 185 -8.27 -6.60 -6.44
CA ARG A 185 -7.24 -5.63 -6.04
C ARG A 185 -7.80 -4.29 -5.54
N TYR A 186 -9.01 -3.91 -5.97
CA TYR A 186 -9.68 -2.68 -5.55
C TYR A 186 -10.58 -2.84 -4.34
N MET A 187 -10.77 -4.07 -3.84
CA MET A 187 -11.69 -4.36 -2.75
C MET A 187 -11.38 -3.54 -1.49
N LYS A 188 -10.10 -3.32 -1.17
CA LYS A 188 -9.68 -2.47 -0.05
C LYS A 188 -10.12 -1.01 -0.23
N ILE A 189 -9.91 -0.44 -1.41
CA ILE A 189 -10.26 0.95 -1.71
C ILE A 189 -11.79 1.11 -1.76
N ALA A 190 -12.50 0.15 -2.37
CA ALA A 190 -13.96 0.11 -2.37
C ALA A 190 -14.51 0.04 -0.95
N MET A 191 -13.91 -0.76 -0.07
CA MET A 191 -14.28 -0.79 1.33
C MET A 191 -14.01 0.55 2.02
N TRP A 192 -12.81 1.13 1.88
CA TRP A 192 -12.51 2.43 2.48
C TRP A 192 -13.53 3.49 2.11
N TRP A 193 -13.99 3.48 0.86
CA TRP A 193 -15.07 4.35 0.39
C TRP A 193 -16.43 4.00 1.01
N ARG A 194 -16.85 2.73 0.99
CA ARG A 194 -18.13 2.25 1.56
C ARG A 194 -18.24 2.42 3.07
N HIS A 195 -17.12 2.49 3.79
CA HIS A 195 -17.10 2.72 5.23
C HIS A 195 -16.89 4.21 5.58
N GLY A 196 -16.69 5.07 4.58
CA GLY A 196 -16.38 6.50 4.78
C GLY A 196 -14.99 6.77 5.38
N ILE A 197 -14.10 5.78 5.41
CA ILE A 197 -12.75 5.88 6.00
C ILE A 197 -11.84 6.75 5.13
N PHE A 198 -11.76 6.42 3.84
CA PHE A 198 -10.90 7.14 2.89
C PHE A 198 -11.45 7.10 1.47
N GLN A 199 -12.40 7.99 1.18
CA GLN A 199 -13.12 8.02 -0.09
C GLN A 199 -12.27 8.47 -1.28
N PHE A 200 -11.25 9.31 -1.05
CA PHE A 200 -10.49 10.00 -2.10
C PHE A 200 -9.95 9.08 -3.20
N LEU A 201 -9.32 7.95 -2.84
CA LEU A 201 -8.72 7.05 -3.83
C LEU A 201 -9.74 6.40 -4.74
N TYR A 202 -10.90 6.05 -4.20
CA TYR A 202 -11.96 5.42 -4.96
C TYR A 202 -12.48 6.36 -6.07
N LEU A 203 -12.57 7.65 -5.78
CA LEU A 203 -12.99 8.66 -6.75
C LEU A 203 -11.93 8.87 -7.83
N GLN A 204 -10.66 8.90 -7.43
CA GLN A 204 -9.56 9.03 -8.37
C GLN A 204 -9.56 7.89 -9.39
N LEU A 205 -9.95 6.66 -9.01
CA LEU A 205 -10.08 5.54 -9.94
C LEU A 205 -11.05 5.85 -11.11
N TYR A 206 -12.20 6.45 -10.84
CA TYR A 206 -13.17 6.79 -11.88
C TYR A 206 -12.73 8.02 -12.69
N ARG A 207 -12.17 9.02 -12.01
CA ARG A 207 -11.68 10.24 -12.68
C ARG A 207 -10.53 9.95 -13.63
N THR A 208 -9.56 9.16 -13.19
CA THR A 208 -8.44 8.71 -14.02
C THR A 208 -8.93 7.87 -15.20
N ALA A 209 -9.84 6.92 -14.95
CA ALA A 209 -10.42 6.11 -16.01
C ALA A 209 -11.10 6.94 -17.10
N GLY A 210 -11.91 7.93 -16.72
CA GLY A 210 -12.60 8.79 -17.69
C GLY A 210 -11.65 9.63 -18.54
N LEU A 211 -10.62 10.22 -17.91
CA LEU A 211 -9.57 10.95 -18.64
C LEU A 211 -8.84 10.03 -19.63
N MET A 212 -8.54 8.81 -19.20
CA MET A 212 -7.75 7.89 -20.01
C MET A 212 -8.53 7.24 -21.14
N ILE A 213 -9.81 6.92 -20.93
CA ILE A 213 -10.71 6.46 -22.00
C ILE A 213 -10.84 7.53 -23.07
N ALA A 214 -11.10 8.78 -22.68
CA ALA A 214 -11.19 9.89 -23.62
C ALA A 214 -9.88 10.11 -24.39
N PHE A 215 -8.73 10.02 -23.70
CA PHE A 215 -7.42 10.18 -24.29
C PHE A 215 -7.09 9.09 -25.31
N ASP A 216 -7.34 7.81 -24.97
CA ASP A 216 -7.14 6.68 -25.88
C ASP A 216 -8.00 6.83 -27.14
N ILE A 217 -9.26 7.27 -27.00
CA ILE A 217 -10.16 7.50 -28.14
C ILE A 217 -9.67 8.65 -29.02
N TYR A 218 -9.34 9.82 -28.45
CA TYR A 218 -8.87 10.96 -29.23
C TYR A 218 -7.57 10.67 -29.99
N ILE A 219 -6.67 9.91 -29.39
CA ILE A 219 -5.44 9.44 -30.06
C ILE A 219 -5.76 8.53 -31.25
N ARG A 220 -6.73 7.62 -31.11
CA ARG A 220 -7.17 6.73 -32.20
C ARG A 220 -7.88 7.48 -33.31
N LEU A 221 -8.62 8.53 -32.97
CA LEU A 221 -9.28 9.41 -33.94
C LEU A 221 -8.32 10.42 -34.60
N ASN A 222 -7.06 10.50 -34.17
CA ASN A 222 -6.07 11.49 -34.61
C ASN A 222 -6.53 12.94 -34.34
N GLN A 223 -7.15 13.16 -33.19
CA GLN A 223 -7.53 14.49 -32.72
C GLN A 223 -6.40 15.10 -31.90
N ASP A 224 -5.35 15.55 -32.59
CA ASP A 224 -4.09 15.92 -31.95
C ASP A 224 -4.22 17.07 -30.95
N THR A 225 -5.07 18.07 -31.24
CA THR A 225 -5.31 19.20 -30.32
C THR A 225 -5.95 18.73 -29.02
N GLN A 226 -7.07 18.01 -29.10
CA GLN A 226 -7.79 17.47 -27.95
C GLN A 226 -6.92 16.49 -27.15
N SER A 227 -6.18 15.63 -27.86
CA SER A 227 -5.25 14.69 -27.24
C SER A 227 -4.17 15.42 -26.45
N ARG A 228 -3.60 16.50 -27.01
CA ARG A 228 -2.56 17.29 -26.33
C ARG A 228 -3.07 18.04 -25.11
N GLU A 229 -4.21 18.71 -25.22
CA GLU A 229 -4.85 19.39 -24.08
C GLU A 229 -5.18 18.40 -22.95
N LEU A 230 -5.64 17.20 -23.31
CA LEU A 230 -5.96 16.16 -22.33
C LEU A 230 -4.69 15.57 -21.70
N LEU A 231 -3.61 15.42 -22.47
CA LEU A 231 -2.32 14.99 -21.96
C LEU A 231 -1.74 16.00 -20.95
N ASP A 232 -1.91 17.31 -21.18
CA ASP A 232 -1.54 18.35 -20.22
C ASP A 232 -2.28 18.13 -18.89
N ASN A 233 -3.60 17.91 -18.94
CA ASN A 233 -4.42 17.62 -17.75
C ASN A 233 -4.00 16.33 -17.04
N ILE A 234 -3.65 15.28 -17.79
CA ILE A 234 -3.13 14.01 -17.24
C ILE A 234 -1.80 14.26 -16.52
N CYS A 235 -0.88 15.02 -17.13
CA CYS A 235 0.42 15.32 -16.54
C CYS A 235 0.30 16.20 -15.28
N GLU A 236 -0.66 17.11 -15.21
CA GLU A 236 -0.99 17.87 -14.00
C GLU A 236 -1.43 16.98 -12.84
N ARG A 237 -2.02 15.81 -13.14
CA ARG A 237 -2.56 14.85 -12.18
C ARG A 237 -1.80 13.53 -12.18
N ILE A 238 -0.53 13.53 -12.60
CA ILE A 238 0.27 12.31 -12.76
C ILE A 238 0.43 11.52 -11.45
N ASN A 239 0.25 12.18 -10.31
CA ASN A 239 0.30 11.61 -8.97
C ASN A 239 -1.05 11.04 -8.49
N ALA A 240 -2.13 11.21 -9.25
CA ALA A 240 -3.42 10.61 -8.94
C ALA A 240 -3.32 9.07 -9.01
N TYR A 241 -4.13 8.40 -8.20
CA TYR A 241 -4.09 6.95 -8.08
C TYR A 241 -4.28 6.28 -9.45
N GLU A 242 -3.31 5.44 -9.83
CA GLU A 242 -3.26 4.71 -11.11
C GLU A 242 -3.18 5.56 -12.40
N MET A 243 -2.92 6.86 -12.33
CA MET A 243 -2.80 7.69 -13.55
C MET A 243 -1.65 7.22 -14.46
N ILE A 244 -0.48 6.93 -13.90
CA ILE A 244 0.68 6.44 -14.65
C ILE A 244 0.40 5.06 -15.23
N GLU A 245 -0.11 4.17 -14.39
CA GLU A 245 -0.43 2.78 -14.71
C GLU A 245 -1.38 2.71 -15.91
N GLN A 246 -2.43 3.53 -15.86
CA GLN A 246 -3.41 3.64 -16.92
C GLN A 246 -2.78 4.23 -18.20
N LEU A 247 -2.05 5.35 -18.10
CA LEU A 247 -1.35 5.94 -19.24
C LEU A 247 -0.43 4.94 -19.96
N ALA A 248 0.29 4.13 -19.20
CA ALA A 248 1.20 3.10 -19.70
C ALA A 248 0.49 1.96 -20.46
N CYS A 249 -0.81 1.76 -20.24
CA CYS A 249 -1.58 0.66 -20.80
C CYS A 249 -2.19 0.94 -22.20
N SER A 250 -2.05 2.15 -22.74
CA SER A 250 -2.42 2.44 -24.13
C SER A 250 -1.20 2.24 -25.05
N ARG A 251 -1.26 1.27 -25.97
CA ARG A 251 -0.12 0.95 -26.84
C ARG A 251 0.20 2.10 -27.80
N LEU A 252 -0.83 2.79 -28.30
CA LEU A 252 -0.66 3.94 -29.20
C LEU A 252 0.02 5.14 -28.54
N VAL A 253 -0.18 5.34 -27.23
CA VAL A 253 0.47 6.42 -26.47
C VAL A 253 2.00 6.29 -26.50
N TRP A 254 2.53 5.07 -26.51
CA TRP A 254 3.98 4.86 -26.54
C TRP A 254 4.63 5.45 -27.79
N SER A 255 4.07 5.17 -28.96
CA SER A 255 4.62 5.62 -30.24
C SER A 255 4.28 7.07 -30.58
N LYS A 256 3.13 7.58 -30.12
CA LYS A 256 2.65 8.93 -30.43
C LYS A 256 2.95 9.99 -29.37
N VAL A 257 3.38 9.59 -28.17
CA VAL A 257 3.56 10.52 -27.06
C VAL A 257 4.87 10.23 -26.33
N ILE A 258 4.99 9.07 -25.68
CA ILE A 258 6.09 8.82 -24.73
C ILE A 258 7.46 8.81 -25.42
N LEU A 259 7.57 8.15 -26.58
CA LEU A 259 8.83 8.01 -27.32
C LEU A 259 9.02 9.02 -28.44
N GLU A 260 8.25 10.10 -28.46
CA GLU A 260 8.51 11.17 -29.42
C GLU A 260 9.90 11.80 -29.18
N PRO A 261 10.67 12.14 -30.24
CA PRO A 261 12.05 12.64 -30.11
C PRO A 261 12.22 13.87 -29.22
N GLN A 262 11.18 14.70 -29.11
CA GLN A 262 11.13 15.90 -28.28
C GLN A 262 11.00 15.61 -26.78
N GLN A 263 10.83 14.35 -26.37
CA GLN A 263 10.66 13.95 -24.96
C GLN A 263 9.53 14.71 -24.27
N PRO A 264 8.30 14.71 -24.83
CA PRO A 264 7.23 15.58 -24.36
C PRO A 264 6.86 15.27 -22.91
N MET A 265 6.95 14.01 -22.47
CA MET A 265 6.72 13.66 -21.07
C MET A 265 7.67 14.36 -20.10
N LEU A 266 8.96 14.49 -20.42
CA LEU A 266 9.91 15.21 -19.55
C LEU A 266 9.62 16.71 -19.52
N GLU A 267 9.30 17.30 -20.67
CA GLU A 267 8.92 18.71 -20.77
C GLU A 267 7.65 19.00 -19.97
N MET A 268 6.59 18.23 -20.21
CA MET A 268 5.29 18.39 -19.58
C MET A 268 5.34 18.15 -18.08
N LEU A 269 6.17 17.22 -17.62
CA LEU A 269 6.41 16.97 -16.20
C LEU A 269 7.43 17.93 -15.56
N ASN A 270 7.99 18.87 -16.32
CA ASN A 270 9.08 19.78 -15.90
C ASN A 270 10.29 19.03 -15.29
N ILE A 271 10.64 17.88 -15.85
CA ILE A 271 11.74 17.04 -15.38
C ILE A 271 12.98 17.32 -16.24
N HIS A 272 14.03 17.82 -15.61
CA HIS A 272 15.29 18.07 -16.30
C HIS A 272 15.98 16.73 -16.66
N PRO A 273 16.30 16.46 -17.95
CA PRO A 273 16.85 15.16 -18.39
C PRO A 273 18.11 14.71 -17.64
N ALA A 274 18.98 15.66 -17.28
CA ALA A 274 20.20 15.37 -16.50
C ALA A 274 19.95 14.75 -15.10
N LYS A 275 18.74 14.85 -14.54
CA LYS A 275 18.37 14.22 -13.26
C LYS A 275 18.01 12.75 -13.40
N VAL A 276 17.64 12.33 -14.60
CA VAL A 276 17.01 11.03 -14.85
C VAL A 276 18.02 9.88 -14.78
N ARG A 277 19.11 9.95 -15.55
CA ARG A 277 20.15 8.90 -15.54
C ARG A 277 20.76 8.63 -14.15
N PRO A 278 21.09 9.64 -13.32
CA PRO A 278 21.50 9.41 -11.94
C PRO A 278 20.42 8.70 -11.11
N ALA A 279 19.14 9.02 -11.31
CA ALA A 279 18.05 8.38 -10.58
C ALA A 279 17.92 6.89 -10.93
N VAL A 280 17.97 6.55 -12.22
CA VAL A 280 18.02 5.15 -12.69
C VAL A 280 19.18 4.40 -12.05
N SER A 281 20.37 5.00 -12.07
CA SER A 281 21.58 4.35 -11.53
C SER A 281 21.45 4.08 -10.02
N ARG A 282 20.86 5.02 -9.26
CA ARG A 282 20.59 4.83 -7.83
C ARG A 282 19.58 3.71 -7.58
N ALA A 283 18.47 3.70 -8.34
CA ALA A 283 17.42 2.69 -8.19
C ALA A 283 17.95 1.28 -8.44
N VAL A 284 18.72 1.07 -9.52
CA VAL A 284 19.33 -0.23 -9.84
C VAL A 284 20.29 -0.67 -8.75
N GLN A 285 21.21 0.20 -8.32
CA GLN A 285 22.16 -0.13 -7.25
C GLN A 285 21.46 -0.48 -5.93
N MET A 286 20.37 0.21 -5.63
CA MET A 286 19.58 -0.03 -4.43
C MET A 286 18.85 -1.38 -4.47
N ALA A 287 18.23 -1.69 -5.60
CA ALA A 287 17.59 -2.98 -5.85
C ALA A 287 18.60 -4.13 -5.77
N GLU A 288 19.73 -4.03 -6.47
CA GLU A 288 20.80 -5.04 -6.44
C GLU A 288 21.29 -5.27 -5.01
N HIS A 289 21.61 -4.20 -4.29
CA HIS A 289 22.08 -4.33 -2.92
C HIS A 289 21.04 -4.98 -2.00
N ARG A 290 19.75 -4.61 -2.12
CA ARG A 290 18.67 -5.20 -1.33
C ARG A 290 18.46 -6.68 -1.64
N LEU A 291 18.53 -7.06 -2.91
CA LEU A 291 18.35 -8.45 -3.35
C LEU A 291 19.53 -9.34 -2.93
N ASP A 292 20.75 -8.79 -2.88
CA ASP A 292 21.95 -9.55 -2.50
C ASP A 292 22.18 -9.65 -0.99
N ASN A 293 21.85 -8.59 -0.23
CA ASN A 293 22.25 -8.47 1.17
C ASN A 293 21.07 -8.50 2.15
N GLY A 294 19.83 -8.57 1.65
CA GLY A 294 18.64 -8.43 2.49
C GLY A 294 18.33 -6.97 2.85
N PRO A 295 17.28 -6.75 3.68
CA PRO A 295 16.83 -5.41 4.04
C PRO A 295 17.88 -4.63 4.83
N ARG A 296 17.94 -3.32 4.59
CA ARG A 296 18.70 -2.37 5.40
C ARG A 296 18.01 -2.18 6.75
N ARG A 297 18.42 -3.00 7.72
CA ARG A 297 17.97 -2.94 9.11
C ARG A 297 18.69 -1.83 9.89
N ARG A 298 18.26 -0.57 9.71
CA ARG A 298 18.90 0.63 10.27
C ARG A 298 19.02 0.59 11.79
N TYR A 299 18.05 -0.05 12.43
CA TYR A 299 17.91 -0.05 13.88
C TYR A 299 18.14 -1.44 14.50
N ALA A 300 18.63 -2.44 13.76
CA ALA A 300 18.86 -3.80 14.28
C ALA A 300 19.78 -3.86 15.51
N LYS A 301 20.69 -2.88 15.66
CA LYS A 301 21.62 -2.80 16.80
C LYS A 301 21.09 -1.94 17.96
N LYS A 302 19.87 -1.41 17.85
CA LYS A 302 19.27 -0.54 18.86
C LYS A 302 18.62 -1.36 19.97
N SER A 303 18.79 -0.89 21.20
CA SER A 303 18.06 -1.36 22.38
C SER A 303 16.57 -1.03 22.27
N ILE A 304 15.70 -1.73 23.02
CA ILE A 304 14.26 -1.38 23.04
C ILE A 304 14.06 0.04 23.57
N GLN A 305 14.86 0.45 24.55
CA GLN A 305 14.85 1.82 25.05
C GLN A 305 15.18 2.83 23.93
N GLU A 306 16.22 2.61 23.14
CA GLU A 306 16.51 3.50 22.01
C GLU A 306 15.39 3.50 20.96
N LEU A 307 14.81 2.34 20.65
CA LEU A 307 13.73 2.21 19.66
C LEU A 307 12.50 3.03 20.05
N VAL A 308 12.04 2.96 21.31
CA VAL A 308 10.86 3.74 21.73
C VAL A 308 11.10 5.25 21.68
N HIS A 309 12.32 5.72 21.98
CA HIS A 309 12.66 7.15 21.84
C HIS A 309 12.74 7.57 20.37
N ILE A 310 13.26 6.71 19.49
CA ILE A 310 13.27 6.95 18.03
C ILE A 310 11.83 7.07 17.52
N ILE A 311 10.94 6.14 17.88
CA ILE A 311 9.52 6.17 17.49
C ILE A 311 8.84 7.45 17.99
N SER A 312 9.04 7.81 19.25
CA SER A 312 8.45 9.00 19.86
C SER A 312 8.93 10.27 19.14
N LYS A 313 10.24 10.39 18.91
CA LYS A 313 10.82 11.52 18.19
C LYS A 313 10.30 11.61 16.76
N ASN A 314 10.33 10.51 16.02
CA ASN A 314 9.86 10.47 14.64
C ASN A 314 8.37 10.81 14.54
N THR A 315 7.54 10.33 15.47
CA THR A 315 6.12 10.67 15.51
C THR A 315 5.91 12.15 15.80
N PHE A 316 6.66 12.72 16.76
CA PHE A 316 6.63 14.16 17.04
C PHE A 316 7.03 15.01 15.82
N GLU A 317 8.05 14.58 15.06
CA GLU A 317 8.60 15.34 13.93
C GLU A 317 7.81 15.17 12.62
N ASN A 318 7.27 13.98 12.34
CA ASN A 318 6.76 13.62 11.01
C ASN A 318 5.24 13.45 10.92
N CYS A 319 4.53 13.28 12.04
CA CYS A 319 3.10 13.04 12.02
C CYS A 319 2.34 14.31 11.56
N PRO A 320 1.53 14.24 10.49
CA PRO A 320 0.75 15.37 10.01
C PRO A 320 -0.53 15.54 10.83
N TYR A 321 -0.40 15.99 12.08
CA TYR A 321 -1.53 16.14 12.99
C TYR A 321 -2.66 16.99 12.39
N ASP A 322 -2.34 18.08 11.70
CA ASP A 322 -3.33 18.96 11.09
C ASP A 322 -4.14 18.28 9.97
N ASP A 323 -3.50 17.41 9.17
CA ASP A 323 -4.19 16.68 8.09
C ASP A 323 -5.09 15.58 8.66
N LEU A 324 -4.68 14.97 9.77
CA LEU A 324 -5.44 13.92 10.47
C LEU A 324 -6.59 14.50 11.29
N ASP A 325 -6.45 15.70 11.85
CA ASP A 325 -7.49 16.34 12.67
C ASP A 325 -8.69 16.80 11.83
N ILE A 326 -8.57 16.90 10.50
CA ILE A 326 -9.71 17.16 9.60
C ILE A 326 -10.82 16.11 9.76
N TYR A 327 -10.44 14.88 10.08
CA TYR A 327 -11.36 13.77 10.28
C TYR A 327 -12.06 13.83 11.65
N ARG A 328 -11.49 14.55 12.64
CA ARG A 328 -11.96 14.50 14.02
C ARG A 328 -13.06 15.54 14.31
N PRO A 329 -14.02 15.20 15.19
CA PRO A 329 -14.89 16.18 15.81
C PRO A 329 -14.08 17.23 16.59
N ASP A 330 -14.51 18.49 16.53
CA ASP A 330 -13.80 19.61 17.18
C ASP A 330 -13.77 19.48 18.72
N ASP A 331 -14.69 18.73 19.32
CA ASP A 331 -14.76 18.44 20.76
C ASP A 331 -13.92 17.23 21.20
N ASN A 332 -13.29 16.52 20.25
CA ASN A 332 -12.42 15.38 20.50
C ASN A 332 -11.05 15.54 19.80
N PRO A 333 -10.27 16.59 20.15
CA PRO A 333 -8.99 16.84 19.53
C PRO A 333 -8.00 15.72 19.85
N ARG A 334 -7.12 15.42 18.90
CA ARG A 334 -6.04 14.46 19.11
C ARG A 334 -5.01 15.01 20.11
N LEU A 335 -4.52 14.13 20.98
CA LEU A 335 -3.36 14.45 21.81
C LEU A 335 -2.13 14.65 20.92
N ARG A 336 -1.51 15.83 21.00
CA ARG A 336 -0.24 16.13 20.34
C ARG A 336 0.88 16.04 21.38
N PRO A 337 1.99 15.35 21.09
CA PRO A 337 3.12 15.30 21.98
C PRO A 337 3.77 16.69 22.11
N ASP A 338 3.99 17.14 23.34
CA ASP A 338 4.58 18.46 23.60
C ASP A 338 6.10 18.50 23.34
N ASN A 339 6.74 17.34 23.22
CA ASN A 339 8.18 17.19 23.01
C ASN A 339 8.51 15.82 22.37
N PRO A 340 9.77 15.59 21.94
CA PRO A 340 10.18 14.34 21.29
C PRO A 340 9.97 13.06 22.11
N ASP A 341 9.84 13.13 23.43
CA ASP A 341 9.56 11.98 24.30
C ASP A 341 8.08 11.93 24.75
N GLY A 342 7.22 12.75 24.14
CA GLY A 342 5.82 12.93 24.54
C GLY A 342 4.92 11.70 24.35
N LEU A 343 5.36 10.67 23.62
CA LEU A 343 4.64 9.39 23.54
C LEU A 343 4.97 8.45 24.71
N LEU A 344 6.09 8.69 25.40
CA LEU A 344 6.63 7.79 26.42
C LEU A 344 5.94 8.02 27.77
N ARG A 345 5.70 6.92 28.48
CA ARG A 345 5.16 6.90 29.84
C ARG A 345 6.24 6.41 30.80
N PRO A 346 6.18 6.76 32.10
CA PRO A 346 7.12 6.21 33.09
C PRO A 346 7.10 4.67 33.06
N GLY A 347 8.28 4.07 32.87
CA GLY A 347 8.43 2.62 32.79
C GLY A 347 7.87 1.86 34.00
N CYS A 348 7.41 0.65 33.75
CA CYS A 348 6.94 -0.27 34.78
C CYS A 348 8.06 -0.70 35.72
N SER A 349 7.77 -0.69 37.03
CA SER A 349 8.64 -1.35 38.00
C SER A 349 8.58 -2.88 37.86
N PRO A 350 9.61 -3.62 38.31
CA PRO A 350 9.57 -5.09 38.33
C PRO A 350 8.37 -5.65 39.11
N SER A 351 7.88 -4.93 40.13
CA SER A 351 6.69 -5.32 40.89
C SER A 351 5.39 -5.19 40.08
N LYS A 352 5.26 -4.16 39.23
CA LYS A 352 4.12 -4.00 38.32
C LYS A 352 4.11 -5.11 37.26
N ILE A 353 5.27 -5.42 36.68
CA ILE A 353 5.40 -6.52 35.69
C ILE A 353 5.01 -7.86 36.32
N LYS A 354 5.53 -8.18 37.51
CA LYS A 354 5.15 -9.39 38.25
C LYS A 354 3.66 -9.43 38.59
N ALA A 355 3.04 -8.28 38.89
CA ALA A 355 1.60 -8.21 39.12
C ALA A 355 0.80 -8.49 37.84
N LEU A 356 1.27 -8.01 36.68
CA LEU A 356 0.70 -8.32 35.37
C LEU A 356 0.81 -9.83 35.06
N GLU A 357 1.99 -10.43 35.16
CA GLU A 357 2.19 -11.87 34.96
C GLU A 357 1.30 -12.71 35.88
N LYS A 358 1.18 -12.31 37.16
CA LYS A 358 0.27 -12.96 38.11
C LYS A 358 -1.20 -12.83 37.69
N ARG A 359 -1.61 -11.69 37.15
CA ARG A 359 -2.98 -11.45 36.65
C ARG A 359 -3.27 -12.30 35.41
N LEU A 360 -2.32 -12.38 34.48
CA LEU A 360 -2.42 -13.20 33.27
C LEU A 360 -2.20 -14.69 33.53
N LYS A 361 -1.67 -15.06 34.71
CA LYS A 361 -1.30 -16.44 35.07
C LYS A 361 -0.30 -17.07 34.08
N THR A 362 0.58 -16.26 33.51
CA THR A 362 1.64 -16.71 32.60
C THR A 362 2.86 -15.81 32.72
N THR A 363 3.98 -16.25 32.18
CA THR A 363 5.21 -15.47 32.05
C THR A 363 5.20 -14.70 30.74
N LEU A 364 5.56 -13.42 30.78
CA LEU A 364 5.67 -12.61 29.58
C LEU A 364 7.06 -12.77 28.93
N PRO A 365 7.17 -12.67 27.59
CA PRO A 365 8.46 -12.66 26.91
C PRO A 365 9.40 -11.60 27.46
N ASP A 366 10.70 -11.91 27.54
CA ASP A 366 11.71 -11.03 28.12
C ASP A 366 11.80 -9.68 27.40
N GLU A 367 11.73 -9.68 26.06
CA GLU A 367 11.71 -8.44 25.27
C GLU A 367 10.49 -7.56 25.59
N TYR A 368 9.33 -8.15 25.84
CA TYR A 368 8.14 -7.37 26.18
C TYR A 368 8.23 -6.78 27.60
N LYS A 369 8.87 -7.50 28.54
CA LYS A 369 9.19 -6.96 29.87
C LYS A 369 10.23 -5.84 29.80
N GLU A 370 11.22 -5.94 28.91
CA GLU A 370 12.17 -4.85 28.62
C GLU A 370 11.43 -3.63 28.08
N PHE A 371 10.49 -3.81 27.14
CA PHE A 371 9.62 -2.75 26.64
C PHE A 371 8.82 -2.08 27.76
N LEU A 372 8.08 -2.84 28.57
CA LEU A 372 7.32 -2.28 29.69
C LEU A 372 8.20 -1.56 30.70
N SER A 373 9.44 -2.02 30.89
CA SER A 373 10.41 -1.36 31.77
C SER A 373 10.91 -0.03 31.18
N ALA A 374 11.00 0.06 29.85
CA ALA A 374 11.35 1.29 29.15
C ALA A 374 10.20 2.31 29.13
N THR A 375 8.96 1.85 28.91
CA THR A 375 7.75 2.68 28.90
C THR A 375 6.50 1.85 29.21
N ASP A 376 5.57 2.37 30.00
CA ASP A 376 4.30 1.69 30.34
C ASP A 376 3.24 1.85 29.24
N GLY A 377 3.54 1.27 28.07
CA GLY A 377 2.80 1.48 26.82
C GLY A 377 3.27 2.71 26.04
N LEU A 378 2.61 3.01 24.93
CA LEU A 378 2.87 4.17 24.07
C LEU A 378 1.56 4.88 23.70
N GLU A 379 1.63 6.21 23.54
CA GLU A 379 0.58 6.95 22.83
C GLU A 379 0.58 6.61 21.32
N ALA A 380 -0.36 7.18 20.55
CA ALA A 380 -0.51 6.89 19.12
C ALA A 380 0.79 7.11 18.33
N ILE A 381 1.25 6.07 17.63
CA ILE A 381 2.46 6.06 16.81
C ILE A 381 2.08 6.46 15.38
N TRP A 382 2.87 7.33 14.77
CA TRP A 382 2.76 7.60 13.34
C TRP A 382 3.30 6.41 12.53
N ASP A 383 2.44 5.79 11.72
CA ASP A 383 2.76 4.61 10.89
C ASP A 383 2.91 4.94 9.39
N GLY A 384 3.14 6.22 9.07
CA GLY A 384 3.28 6.68 7.68
C GLY A 384 1.96 6.95 6.95
N GLN A 385 0.82 6.50 7.49
CA GLN A 385 -0.52 6.78 6.95
C GLN A 385 -1.46 7.38 8.00
N CYS A 386 -1.44 6.83 9.21
CA CYS A 386 -2.30 7.21 10.31
C CYS A 386 -1.53 7.24 11.64
N ALA A 387 -2.18 7.71 12.71
CA ALA A 387 -1.60 7.60 14.05
C ALA A 387 -2.37 6.55 14.84
N VAL A 388 -1.66 5.50 15.26
CA VAL A 388 -2.28 4.26 15.72
C VAL A 388 -1.81 3.90 17.12
N HIS A 389 -2.76 3.52 17.98
CA HIS A 389 -2.44 2.95 19.28
C HIS A 389 -2.18 1.46 19.15
N TYR A 390 -0.90 1.07 19.23
CA TYR A 390 -0.48 -0.33 19.15
C TYR A 390 -0.27 -0.99 20.52
N LEU A 391 0.38 -0.30 21.46
CA LEU A 391 0.85 -0.90 22.72
C LEU A 391 0.29 -0.12 23.92
N ARG A 392 -0.56 -0.75 24.72
CA ARG A 392 -1.18 -0.15 25.90
C ARG A 392 -0.37 -0.33 27.16
N SER A 393 -0.82 0.33 28.23
CA SER A 393 -0.25 0.16 29.56
C SER A 393 -0.40 -1.26 30.08
N ALA A 394 0.47 -1.66 31.00
CA ALA A 394 0.42 -2.94 31.70
C ALA A 394 -0.92 -3.18 32.43
N THR A 395 -1.68 -2.12 32.75
CA THR A 395 -3.01 -2.24 33.36
C THR A 395 -4.10 -2.63 32.37
N GLU A 396 -3.92 -2.33 31.09
CA GLU A 396 -4.89 -2.59 30.02
C GLU A 396 -4.62 -3.90 29.27
N VAL A 397 -3.38 -4.41 29.29
CA VAL A 397 -3.01 -5.71 28.72
C VAL A 397 -3.87 -6.81 29.35
N GLN A 398 -4.49 -7.69 28.57
CA GLN A 398 -5.34 -8.75 29.11
C GLN A 398 -5.47 -9.94 28.17
N TRP A 399 -6.00 -11.05 28.68
CA TRP A 399 -6.48 -12.13 27.82
C TRP A 399 -7.67 -11.64 27.01
N GLU A 400 -7.67 -11.96 25.72
CA GLU A 400 -8.74 -11.63 24.79
C GLU A 400 -9.13 -12.89 24.02
N HIS A 401 -10.43 -13.07 23.85
CA HIS A 401 -10.99 -13.98 22.85
C HIS A 401 -11.28 -13.13 21.62
N VAL A 402 -10.62 -13.45 20.51
CA VAL A 402 -10.69 -12.66 19.29
C VAL A 402 -11.64 -13.35 18.32
N ASP A 403 -12.94 -13.17 18.57
CA ASP A 403 -14.04 -13.85 17.89
C ASP A 403 -14.05 -13.66 16.36
N PHE A 404 -13.71 -12.46 15.87
CA PHE A 404 -13.65 -12.18 14.44
C PHE A 404 -12.55 -12.96 13.70
N LEU A 405 -11.63 -13.61 14.43
CA LEU A 405 -10.57 -14.46 13.89
C LEU A 405 -10.82 -15.95 14.10
N ASP A 406 -11.86 -16.34 14.86
CA ASP A 406 -12.22 -17.75 15.01
C ASP A 406 -12.52 -18.37 13.65
N GLY A 407 -11.99 -19.57 13.41
CA GLY A 407 -12.13 -20.27 12.14
C GLY A 407 -11.22 -19.76 11.02
N ASN A 408 -10.29 -18.84 11.30
CA ASN A 408 -9.28 -18.39 10.34
C ASN A 408 -7.92 -19.05 10.58
N ALA A 409 -7.13 -19.13 9.51
CA ALA A 409 -5.71 -19.42 9.57
C ALA A 409 -4.94 -18.19 10.09
N ILE A 410 -3.93 -18.41 10.94
CA ILE A 410 -2.98 -17.37 11.32
C ILE A 410 -1.63 -17.68 10.66
N PRO A 411 -1.26 -16.95 9.58
CA PRO A 411 0.01 -17.16 8.93
C PRO A 411 1.14 -16.73 9.86
N LEU A 412 2.14 -17.59 10.01
CA LEU A 412 3.36 -17.25 10.75
C LEU A 412 4.43 -16.63 9.84
N LEU A 413 4.17 -16.44 8.56
CA LEU A 413 5.11 -15.81 7.64
C LEU A 413 4.59 -14.44 7.21
N ARG A 414 5.49 -13.48 6.98
CA ARG A 414 5.12 -12.14 6.46
C ARG A 414 4.53 -12.22 5.06
N GLU A 415 4.90 -13.24 4.30
CA GLU A 415 4.40 -13.53 2.97
C GLU A 415 4.03 -15.00 2.85
N GLU A 416 3.00 -15.28 2.08
CA GLU A 416 2.71 -16.64 1.65
C GLU A 416 3.53 -16.99 0.40
N PRO A 417 4.03 -18.23 0.27
CA PRO A 417 4.55 -18.72 -1.00
C PRO A 417 3.46 -18.57 -2.06
N GLN A 418 3.82 -18.25 -3.30
CA GLN A 418 2.89 -17.86 -4.36
C GLN A 418 1.58 -18.69 -4.35
N LEU A 419 0.54 -18.16 -3.70
CA LEU A 419 -0.76 -18.82 -3.46
C LEU A 419 -1.39 -19.33 -4.77
N GLN A 420 -1.13 -18.61 -5.85
CA GLN A 420 -1.73 -18.77 -7.17
C GLN A 420 -1.14 -19.96 -7.96
N ALA A 421 0.01 -20.52 -7.56
CA ALA A 421 0.57 -21.74 -8.14
C ALA A 421 0.06 -23.03 -7.46
N GLY A 422 -0.91 -22.92 -6.53
CA GLY A 422 -1.34 -24.03 -5.67
C GLY A 422 -0.25 -24.47 -4.67
N LYS A 423 0.67 -23.55 -4.34
CA LYS A 423 1.85 -23.80 -3.50
C LYS A 423 1.77 -23.15 -2.12
N GLY A 424 0.69 -22.42 -1.84
CA GLY A 424 0.47 -21.77 -0.54
C GLY A 424 0.47 -22.75 0.62
N LEU A 425 0.64 -22.23 1.82
CA LEU A 425 0.55 -23.02 3.05
C LEU A 425 -0.90 -23.01 3.55
N ASP A 426 -1.48 -24.20 3.69
CA ASP A 426 -2.80 -24.38 4.31
C ASP A 426 -2.62 -24.41 5.83
N TRP A 427 -2.31 -23.24 6.41
CA TRP A 427 -2.08 -23.12 7.85
C TRP A 427 -3.24 -23.72 8.66
N PRO A 428 -2.94 -24.36 9.81
CA PRO A 428 -3.97 -24.86 10.69
C PRO A 428 -4.96 -23.76 11.08
N VAL A 429 -6.25 -24.08 10.99
CA VAL A 429 -7.33 -23.21 11.44
C VAL A 429 -7.39 -23.21 12.97
N ILE A 430 -7.62 -22.04 13.55
CA ILE A 430 -7.79 -21.90 15.00
C ILE A 430 -9.28 -21.79 15.30
N GLU A 431 -9.84 -22.79 15.99
CA GLU A 431 -11.27 -22.82 16.32
C GLU A 431 -11.66 -21.71 17.31
N GLU A 432 -10.85 -21.48 18.34
CA GLU A 432 -11.03 -20.42 19.34
C GLU A 432 -9.71 -19.69 19.58
N LEU A 433 -9.62 -18.43 19.16
CA LEU A 433 -8.41 -17.63 19.30
C LEU A 433 -8.36 -16.91 20.66
N HIS A 434 -7.79 -17.60 21.65
CA HIS A 434 -7.47 -17.02 22.95
C HIS A 434 -6.01 -16.59 23.03
N CYS A 435 -5.74 -15.30 23.21
CA CYS A 435 -4.37 -14.77 23.26
C CYS A 435 -4.25 -13.58 24.21
N ILE A 436 -3.04 -13.06 24.40
CA ILE A 436 -2.82 -11.84 25.19
C ILE A 436 -2.87 -10.64 24.25
N SER A 437 -3.78 -9.71 24.50
CA SER A 437 -3.89 -8.45 23.79
C SER A 437 -2.96 -7.40 24.39
N LEU A 438 -1.98 -6.95 23.61
CA LEU A 438 -1.04 -5.88 23.96
C LEU A 438 -1.62 -4.49 23.67
N SER A 439 -2.62 -4.42 22.78
CA SER A 439 -3.37 -3.21 22.41
C SER A 439 -4.55 -2.90 23.33
N GLY A 440 -4.78 -3.71 24.38
CA GLY A 440 -5.95 -3.64 25.25
C GLY A 440 -7.14 -4.40 24.65
N GLY A 441 -8.08 -4.86 25.49
CA GLY A 441 -9.17 -5.73 24.98
C GLY A 441 -10.37 -4.99 24.39
N SER A 442 -11.36 -5.80 23.99
CA SER A 442 -12.50 -5.56 23.11
C SER A 442 -13.47 -4.40 23.37
N SER A 443 -13.15 -3.44 24.25
CA SER A 443 -13.71 -2.09 24.11
C SER A 443 -12.99 -1.37 22.95
N HIS A 444 -13.05 -1.96 21.77
CA HIS A 444 -12.33 -1.46 20.60
C HIS A 444 -13.04 -0.23 20.05
N ASP A 445 -12.36 0.89 20.20
CA ASP A 445 -12.47 2.00 19.26
C ASP A 445 -11.90 1.50 17.92
N GLU A 446 -12.71 1.50 16.85
CA GLU A 446 -12.45 0.87 15.55
C GLU A 446 -11.17 1.37 14.83
N ALA A 447 -10.39 2.31 15.41
CA ALA A 447 -9.00 2.55 14.99
C ALA A 447 -7.92 2.41 16.05
N SER A 448 -7.97 1.33 16.82
CA SER A 448 -6.74 0.75 17.36
C SER A 448 -6.34 -0.44 16.48
N ALA A 449 -5.03 -0.69 16.35
CA ALA A 449 -4.58 -1.96 15.83
C ALA A 449 -4.77 -3.04 16.90
N SER A 450 -5.11 -4.26 16.50
CA SER A 450 -5.06 -5.42 17.39
C SER A 450 -3.62 -5.94 17.38
N VAL A 451 -2.92 -5.78 18.51
CA VAL A 451 -1.58 -6.33 18.70
C VAL A 451 -1.67 -7.49 19.66
N LEU A 452 -1.53 -8.70 19.12
CA LEU A 452 -1.81 -9.95 19.80
C LEU A 452 -0.50 -10.70 20.06
N LEU A 453 -0.31 -11.19 21.28
CA LEU A 453 0.77 -12.11 21.62
C LEU A 453 0.21 -13.52 21.65
N LEU A 454 0.59 -14.32 20.65
CA LEU A 454 0.18 -15.72 20.53
C LEU A 454 1.19 -16.61 21.24
N GLY A 455 0.69 -17.49 22.11
CA GLY A 455 1.50 -18.44 22.85
C GLY A 455 1.77 -19.76 22.11
N PRO A 456 2.48 -20.70 22.77
CA PRO A 456 2.82 -22.01 22.20
C PRO A 456 1.62 -22.82 21.74
N GLU A 457 0.45 -22.62 22.35
CA GLU A 457 -0.80 -23.28 22.00
C GLU A 457 -1.24 -23.02 20.54
N HIS A 458 -0.89 -21.85 19.99
CA HIS A 458 -1.19 -21.48 18.59
C HIS A 458 0.04 -21.60 17.70
N VAL A 459 1.23 -21.31 18.23
CA VAL A 459 2.48 -21.28 17.46
C VAL A 459 2.98 -22.68 17.14
N GLN A 460 2.90 -23.63 18.08
CA GLN A 460 3.45 -24.97 17.87
C GLN A 460 2.72 -25.76 16.77
N PRO A 461 1.37 -25.79 16.71
CA PRO A 461 0.67 -26.48 15.61
C PRO A 461 1.01 -25.93 14.23
N ALA A 462 1.12 -24.60 14.10
CA ALA A 462 1.50 -23.95 12.85
C ALA A 462 2.95 -24.28 12.44
N LYS A 463 3.89 -24.32 13.40
CA LYS A 463 5.27 -24.75 13.13
C LYS A 463 5.34 -26.22 12.72
N ASP A 464 4.64 -27.11 13.44
CA ASP A 464 4.63 -28.54 13.13
C ASP A 464 4.14 -28.77 11.69
N TYR A 465 3.06 -28.09 11.30
CA TYR A 465 2.56 -28.10 9.93
C TYR A 465 3.59 -27.57 8.92
N PHE A 466 4.19 -26.41 9.18
CA PHE A 466 5.20 -25.84 8.28
C PHE A 466 6.34 -26.83 8.05
N PHE A 467 6.91 -27.39 9.11
CA PHE A 467 8.06 -28.29 8.99
C PHE A 467 7.68 -29.63 8.33
N SER A 468 6.47 -30.15 8.55
CA SER A 468 6.00 -31.33 7.83
C SER A 468 5.87 -31.06 6.33
N VAL A 469 5.29 -29.92 5.95
CA VAL A 469 5.15 -29.54 4.55
C VAL A 469 6.51 -29.29 3.92
N TYR A 470 7.39 -28.57 4.61
CA TYR A 470 8.75 -28.28 4.15
C TYR A 470 9.54 -29.56 3.83
N GLU A 471 9.38 -30.63 4.62
CA GLU A 471 9.99 -31.94 4.34
C GLU A 471 9.42 -32.65 3.11
N GLU A 472 8.19 -32.35 2.68
CA GLU A 472 7.59 -32.92 1.48
C GLU A 472 7.92 -32.13 0.20
N LYS A 473 8.27 -30.85 0.33
CA LYS A 473 8.60 -29.94 -0.77
C LYS A 473 9.89 -30.34 -1.50
N ASN A 474 9.94 -30.00 -2.80
CA ASN A 474 11.16 -30.16 -3.59
C ASN A 474 12.22 -29.10 -3.25
N GLU A 475 13.43 -29.24 -3.79
CA GLU A 475 14.54 -28.34 -3.47
C GLU A 475 14.26 -26.86 -3.81
N ALA A 476 13.60 -26.58 -4.93
CA ALA A 476 13.28 -25.20 -5.33
C ALA A 476 12.25 -24.59 -4.38
N GLU A 477 11.21 -25.34 -4.03
CA GLU A 477 10.16 -24.91 -3.10
C GLU A 477 10.70 -24.72 -1.67
N ARG A 478 11.61 -25.58 -1.21
CA ARG A 478 12.26 -25.41 0.09
C ARG A 478 13.11 -24.15 0.14
N ARG A 479 13.86 -23.86 -0.93
CA ARG A 479 14.64 -22.61 -1.02
C ARG A 479 13.76 -21.38 -0.95
N GLU A 480 12.58 -21.40 -1.59
CA GLU A 480 11.59 -20.31 -1.50
C GLU A 480 11.11 -20.13 -0.04
N LEU A 481 10.72 -21.23 0.63
CA LEU A 481 10.31 -21.19 2.04
C LEU A 481 11.42 -20.71 2.97
N GLU A 482 12.66 -21.14 2.74
CA GLU A 482 13.84 -20.69 3.50
C GLU A 482 14.05 -19.18 3.38
N ILE A 483 13.88 -18.60 2.17
CA ILE A 483 13.97 -17.16 1.95
C ILE A 483 12.88 -16.43 2.75
N ILE A 484 11.63 -16.87 2.67
CA ILE A 484 10.51 -16.23 3.39
C ILE A 484 10.71 -16.31 4.91
N VAL A 485 11.18 -17.45 5.44
CA VAL A 485 11.52 -17.60 6.86
C VAL A 485 12.70 -16.71 7.25
N GLN A 486 13.73 -16.63 6.41
CA GLN A 486 14.88 -15.77 6.61
C GLN A 486 14.46 -14.28 6.68
N GLU A 487 13.53 -13.84 5.81
CA GLU A 487 13.00 -12.48 5.82
C GLU A 487 12.09 -12.21 7.03
N THR A 488 11.30 -13.19 7.46
CA THR A 488 10.38 -13.05 8.58
C THR A 488 11.08 -13.11 9.95
N TYR A 489 11.96 -14.11 10.16
CA TYR A 489 12.53 -14.47 11.46
C TYR A 489 14.05 -14.36 11.55
N GLY A 490 14.73 -14.12 10.43
CA GLY A 490 16.19 -14.00 10.34
C GLY A 490 16.95 -15.32 10.28
N SER A 491 16.31 -16.46 10.52
CA SER A 491 16.84 -17.81 10.22
C SER A 491 15.80 -18.90 10.44
N MET A 492 16.01 -20.06 9.80
CA MET A 492 15.24 -21.28 10.06
C MET A 492 15.37 -21.77 11.52
N GLU A 493 16.53 -21.58 12.14
CA GLU A 493 16.75 -21.90 13.55
C GLU A 493 15.92 -20.98 14.46
N ALA A 494 15.91 -19.67 14.18
CA ALA A 494 15.08 -18.73 14.93
C ALA A 494 13.58 -19.03 14.81
N PHE A 495 13.12 -19.50 13.64
CA PHE A 495 11.74 -19.94 13.47
C PHE A 495 11.45 -21.25 14.21
N ARG A 496 12.38 -22.20 14.20
CA ARG A 496 12.27 -23.45 14.96
C ARG A 496 12.19 -23.22 16.47
N ASP A 497 12.91 -22.24 16.98
CA ASP A 497 12.95 -21.89 18.40
C ASP A 497 11.85 -20.90 18.82
N LEU A 498 10.97 -20.52 17.89
CA LEU A 498 9.88 -19.58 18.17
C LEU A 498 8.85 -20.23 19.12
N GLU A 499 8.72 -19.66 20.32
CA GLU A 499 7.72 -20.09 21.33
C GLU A 499 6.46 -19.22 21.32
N SER A 500 6.61 -17.94 20.96
CA SER A 500 5.52 -16.97 20.88
C SER A 500 5.77 -16.01 19.73
N VAL A 501 4.71 -15.41 19.21
CA VAL A 501 4.78 -14.44 18.11
C VAL A 501 3.89 -13.24 18.42
N ILE A 502 4.34 -12.05 18.03
CA ILE A 502 3.47 -10.87 18.02
C ILE A 502 2.82 -10.78 16.64
N VAL A 503 1.50 -10.71 16.62
CA VAL A 503 0.71 -10.55 15.40
C VAL A 503 0.00 -9.21 15.47
N VAL A 504 0.18 -8.40 14.42
CA VAL A 504 -0.55 -7.13 14.26
C VAL A 504 -1.63 -7.32 13.22
N TRP A 505 -2.84 -6.92 13.57
CA TRP A 505 -3.98 -6.84 12.66
C TRP A 505 -4.60 -5.44 12.72
N THR A 506 -5.04 -4.95 11.58
CA THR A 506 -5.74 -3.66 11.47
C THR A 506 -6.97 -3.83 10.59
N ALA A 507 -8.13 -3.36 11.06
CA ALA A 507 -9.41 -3.47 10.35
C ALA A 507 -9.40 -2.81 8.97
N TRP A 508 -8.57 -1.80 8.74
CA TRP A 508 -8.50 -1.08 7.48
C TRP A 508 -7.54 -1.69 6.45
N ASN A 509 -6.60 -2.56 6.84
CA ASN A 509 -5.68 -3.22 5.90
C ASN A 509 -5.97 -4.71 5.68
N PHE A 510 -6.67 -5.40 6.60
CA PHE A 510 -6.95 -6.85 6.54
C PHE A 510 -5.72 -7.76 6.38
N THR A 511 -4.55 -7.28 6.79
CA THR A 511 -3.31 -8.04 6.69
C THR A 511 -2.79 -8.35 8.09
N PHE A 512 -2.30 -9.58 8.24
CA PHE A 512 -1.57 -10.00 9.43
C PHE A 512 -0.08 -9.78 9.23
N TYR A 513 0.53 -9.12 10.21
CA TYR A 513 1.97 -8.94 10.22
C TYR A 513 2.54 -9.69 11.43
N PRO A 514 3.21 -10.84 11.21
CA PRO A 514 3.92 -11.55 12.27
C PRO A 514 5.27 -10.88 12.54
N PHE A 515 5.60 -10.80 13.83
CA PHE A 515 6.86 -10.29 14.34
C PHE A 515 7.44 -11.28 15.34
N LYS A 516 8.74 -11.54 15.22
CA LYS A 516 9.47 -12.46 16.11
C LYS A 516 9.32 -12.11 17.60
N GLY A 517 9.17 -10.83 17.92
CA GLY A 517 9.08 -10.33 19.28
C GLY A 517 8.91 -8.82 19.33
N ALA A 518 8.91 -8.26 20.55
CA ALA A 518 8.68 -6.83 20.77
C ALA A 518 9.77 -5.97 20.10
N ARG A 519 11.02 -6.45 20.06
CA ARG A 519 12.11 -5.71 19.40
C ARG A 519 11.90 -5.61 17.90
N ASP A 520 11.53 -6.72 17.25
CA ASP A 520 11.31 -6.74 15.79
C ASP A 520 10.13 -5.85 15.39
N PHE A 521 9.05 -5.87 16.18
CA PHE A 521 7.90 -4.97 16.03
C PHE A 521 8.31 -3.50 16.16
N LEU A 522 9.00 -3.14 17.25
CA LEU A 522 9.42 -1.75 17.50
C LEU A 522 10.42 -1.26 16.45
N GLU A 523 11.30 -2.13 15.95
CA GLU A 523 12.21 -1.79 14.87
C GLU A 523 11.44 -1.42 13.60
N SER A 524 10.41 -2.21 13.26
CA SER A 524 9.54 -1.93 12.12
C SER A 524 8.79 -0.61 12.29
N MET A 525 8.25 -0.34 13.48
CA MET A 525 7.58 0.94 13.76
C MET A 525 8.55 2.14 13.74
N ALA A 526 9.81 1.94 14.17
CA ALA A 526 10.84 2.96 14.08
C ALA A 526 11.20 3.28 12.62
N GLU A 527 11.20 2.28 11.73
CA GLU A 527 11.40 2.46 10.28
C GLU A 527 10.22 3.20 9.65
N THR A 528 9.00 2.75 9.91
CA THR A 528 7.79 3.34 9.33
C THR A 528 7.54 4.78 9.79
N SER A 529 7.78 5.08 11.08
CA SER A 529 7.57 6.43 11.63
C SER A 529 8.47 7.53 11.04
N VAL A 530 9.52 7.17 10.30
CA VAL A 530 10.35 8.15 9.56
C VAL A 530 9.62 8.76 8.37
N GLN A 531 8.60 8.07 7.85
CA GLN A 531 7.87 8.52 6.67
C GLN A 531 7.26 9.91 6.90
N LYS A 532 7.49 10.83 5.98
CA LYS A 532 6.91 12.17 6.03
C LYS A 532 5.58 12.20 5.30
N SER A 533 4.66 13.06 5.77
CA SER A 533 3.48 13.39 4.98
C SER A 533 3.90 14.10 3.70
N LEU A 534 3.50 13.54 2.58
CA LEU A 534 3.69 14.08 1.24
C LEU A 534 2.32 14.16 0.59
N TYR A 535 2.17 14.96 -0.46
CA TYR A 535 0.86 15.18 -1.07
C TYR A 535 0.29 13.93 -1.81
N TRP A 536 1.12 12.90 -2.01
CA TRP A 536 0.68 11.57 -2.49
C TRP A 536 0.55 10.54 -1.36
N SER A 537 0.81 10.90 -0.11
CA SER A 537 0.62 10.01 1.03
C SER A 537 -0.87 9.81 1.30
N TYR A 538 -1.27 8.58 1.58
CA TYR A 538 -2.65 8.24 1.94
C TYR A 538 -2.85 8.48 3.43
N VAL A 539 -3.01 9.75 3.79
CA VAL A 539 -3.20 10.17 5.19
C VAL A 539 -4.69 10.13 5.52
N PHE A 540 -5.07 9.29 6.48
CA PHE A 540 -6.45 9.17 6.95
C PHE A 540 -6.50 8.76 8.42
N GLU A 541 -7.68 8.84 9.03
CA GLU A 541 -7.91 8.47 10.43
C GLU A 541 -8.96 7.38 10.48
N PRO A 542 -8.59 6.11 10.77
CA PRO A 542 -9.52 5.01 10.61
C PRO A 542 -10.75 5.08 11.55
N ARG A 543 -10.73 5.91 12.63
CA ARG A 543 -11.85 6.01 13.60
C ARG A 543 -12.99 6.85 13.07
N PHE A 544 -12.65 7.84 12.26
CA PHE A 544 -13.56 8.89 11.91
C PHE A 544 -13.80 8.88 10.43
N ARG A 545 -15.08 8.82 10.07
CA ARG A 545 -15.49 9.04 8.70
C ARG A 545 -15.17 10.47 8.33
N ARG A 546 -14.63 10.66 7.13
CA ARG A 546 -14.57 12.00 6.56
C ARG A 546 -15.98 12.40 6.13
N LEU A 547 -16.67 13.14 6.98
CA LEU A 547 -17.97 13.74 6.66
C LEU A 547 -17.78 15.21 6.33
N ARG A 548 -18.53 15.71 5.35
CA ARG A 548 -18.52 17.14 4.98
C ARG A 548 -18.79 18.00 6.22
N LYS A 549 -17.89 18.94 6.55
CA LYS A 549 -18.17 19.92 7.61
C LYS A 549 -19.25 20.87 7.09
N GLN A 550 -20.24 21.25 7.91
CA GLN A 550 -21.31 22.19 7.53
C GLN A 550 -20.78 23.50 6.93
N SER A 551 -19.59 23.96 7.33
CA SER A 551 -18.95 25.14 6.77
C SER A 551 -18.51 25.00 5.31
N GLU A 552 -18.35 23.79 4.79
CA GLU A 552 -18.01 23.52 3.39
C GLU A 552 -19.27 23.42 2.50
N GLN A 553 -20.49 23.49 3.07
CA GLN A 553 -21.73 23.66 2.31
C GLN A 553 -21.92 25.11 1.85
N ASP A 554 -21.56 26.07 2.69
CA ASP A 554 -21.80 27.50 2.41
C ASP A 554 -20.85 28.08 1.35
N ASP A 555 -19.63 27.54 1.22
CA ASP A 555 -18.64 28.03 0.25
C ASP A 555 -18.86 27.50 -1.19
N GLU A 556 -19.61 26.40 -1.38
CA GLU A 556 -19.98 25.88 -2.71
C GLU A 556 -21.29 26.46 -3.25
N GLU A 557 -22.18 26.99 -2.41
CA GLU A 557 -23.38 27.70 -2.89
C GLU A 557 -23.08 29.13 -3.39
N ASP A 558 -21.88 29.66 -3.10
CA ASP A 558 -21.41 31.01 -3.47
C ASP A 558 -20.30 31.02 -4.57
N THR A 559 -20.03 29.88 -5.24
CA THR A 559 -19.17 29.80 -6.44
C THR A 559 -19.85 29.06 -7.59
#